data_AF-A0A914LRJ1-F1
#
_entry.id   AF-A0A914LRJ1-F1
#
_cell.length_a   1.000
_cell.length_b   1.000
_cell.length_c   1.000
_cell.angle_alpha   90.00
_cell.angle_beta   90.00
_cell.angle_gamma   90.00
#
_symmetry.space_group_name_H-M   'P 1'
#
loop_
_entity.id
_entity.type
_entity.pdbx_description
1 polymer ?
#
loop_
_entity_poly.entity_id
_entity_poly.type
_entity_poly.pdbx_seq_one_letter_code
_entity_poly.pdbx_strand_id
1 'polypeptide(L)'
;MKIPSEKLKPFTTEIAPECSKLISSLKNAGDFTIFVKGLDNITEWCSVFGKTELGRWVDVLNDCDAVLEAAVALDEDEVMSVDKNESQEAQIISVLRFTSLLFENTFGRSIYCSMDRLIKLLDSRKIWIVVATLRLLMVVSKCSRFITQHLNSDVRLELYSKLMAILEIWAGKLRLTPFAEFCSADFSYSHGFSIQPIPEMDEFVVDTNKSFNVSLNELKKYISESTAELKDSEKQFAFTKLRFLYSIKNQNERFYQIIARLISSSIICKV
;
A
#
# COMPACT_ATOMS: atom_id res chain seq x y z
N MET A 1 -9.45 -12.29 -3.31
CA MET A 1 -10.73 -13.04 -3.50
C MET A 1 -11.12 -12.77 -4.94
N LYS A 2 -11.23 -13.79 -5.80
CA LYS A 2 -11.52 -13.53 -7.22
C LYS A 2 -12.91 -12.95 -7.44
N ILE A 3 -13.02 -12.02 -8.39
CA ILE A 3 -14.30 -11.47 -8.86
C ILE A 3 -15.00 -12.58 -9.67
N PRO A 4 -16.20 -13.05 -9.24
CA PRO A 4 -16.94 -14.05 -9.99
C PRO A 4 -17.52 -13.42 -11.25
N SER A 5 -17.30 -14.06 -12.41
CA SER A 5 -17.82 -13.59 -13.69
C SER A 5 -19.35 -13.55 -13.72
N GLU A 6 -20.01 -14.39 -12.91
CA GLU A 6 -21.47 -14.49 -12.80
C GLU A 6 -22.10 -13.26 -12.14
N LYS A 7 -21.31 -12.46 -11.41
CA LYS A 7 -21.79 -11.23 -10.75
C LYS A 7 -21.71 -10.00 -11.66
N LEU A 8 -21.22 -10.14 -12.89
CA LEU A 8 -21.07 -9.02 -13.81
C LEU A 8 -22.39 -8.67 -14.47
N LYS A 9 -22.75 -7.38 -14.39
CA LYS A 9 -23.86 -6.85 -15.17
C LYS A 9 -23.50 -6.89 -16.66
N PRO A 10 -24.49 -7.01 -17.56
CA PRO A 10 -24.27 -6.90 -18.99
C PRO A 10 -23.53 -5.59 -19.32
N PHE A 11 -22.53 -5.68 -20.18
CA PHE A 11 -21.77 -4.51 -20.61
C PHE A 11 -22.63 -3.64 -21.53
N THR A 12 -22.53 -2.32 -21.35
CA THR A 12 -23.43 -1.34 -21.97
C THR A 12 -22.79 -0.58 -23.12
N THR A 13 -21.46 -0.60 -23.21
CA THR A 13 -20.70 0.13 -24.23
C THR A 13 -19.87 -0.82 -25.08
N GLU A 14 -19.80 -0.59 -26.39
CA GLU A 14 -18.81 -1.27 -27.22
C GLU A 14 -17.40 -0.73 -26.90
N ILE A 15 -16.38 -1.59 -27.03
CA ILE A 15 -14.99 -1.18 -26.82
C ILE A 15 -14.20 -1.25 -28.12
N ALA A 16 -13.17 -0.42 -28.23
CA ALA A 16 -12.27 -0.44 -29.37
C ALA A 16 -11.67 -1.85 -29.58
N PRO A 17 -11.55 -2.33 -30.84
CA PRO A 17 -10.96 -3.63 -31.15
C PRO A 17 -9.56 -3.81 -30.55
N GLU A 18 -8.75 -2.74 -30.51
CA GLU A 18 -7.41 -2.71 -29.94
C GLU A 18 -7.44 -2.94 -28.43
N CYS A 19 -8.42 -2.37 -27.73
CA CYS A 19 -8.63 -2.57 -26.30
C CYS A 19 -9.02 -4.03 -26.02
N SER A 20 -9.93 -4.59 -26.85
CA SER A 20 -10.33 -6.00 -26.75
C SER A 20 -9.14 -6.96 -26.99
N LYS A 21 -8.31 -6.67 -27.99
CA LYS A 21 -7.07 -7.41 -28.27
C LYS A 21 -6.09 -7.33 -27.11
N LEU A 22 -5.92 -6.16 -26.50
CA LEU A 22 -5.04 -5.96 -25.35
C LEU A 22 -5.51 -6.79 -24.15
N ILE A 23 -6.80 -6.70 -23.78
CA ILE A 23 -7.38 -7.49 -22.69
C ILE A 23 -7.16 -8.98 -22.96
N SER A 24 -7.42 -9.43 -24.19
CA SER A 24 -7.23 -10.82 -24.60
C SER A 24 -5.76 -11.26 -24.52
N SER A 25 -4.82 -10.38 -24.90
CA SER A 25 -3.39 -10.68 -24.80
C SER A 25 -2.92 -10.83 -23.35
N LEU A 26 -3.39 -9.96 -22.45
CA LEU A 26 -3.04 -10.04 -21.03
C LEU A 26 -3.63 -11.29 -20.39
N LYS A 27 -4.91 -11.57 -20.65
CA LYS A 27 -5.60 -12.77 -20.17
C LYS A 27 -4.91 -14.07 -20.58
N ASN A 28 -4.35 -14.10 -21.80
CA ASN A 28 -3.72 -15.29 -22.36
C ASN A 28 -2.19 -15.29 -22.21
N ALA A 29 -1.63 -14.46 -21.32
CA ALA A 29 -0.18 -14.36 -21.11
C ALA A 29 0.45 -15.69 -20.63
N GLY A 30 -0.33 -16.58 -20.01
CA GLY A 30 0.07 -17.96 -19.65
C GLY A 30 0.99 -18.09 -18.44
N ASP A 31 1.87 -17.11 -18.20
CA ASP A 31 2.76 -17.04 -17.03
C ASP A 31 2.76 -15.64 -16.40
N PHE A 32 2.97 -15.55 -15.09
CA PHE A 32 2.99 -14.29 -14.34
C PHE A 32 4.08 -13.32 -14.81
N THR A 33 5.23 -13.82 -15.25
CA THR A 33 6.33 -12.98 -15.76
C THR A 33 5.92 -12.30 -17.07
N ILE A 34 5.28 -13.05 -17.97
CA ILE A 34 4.80 -12.52 -19.25
C ILE A 34 3.65 -11.55 -19.00
N PHE A 35 2.74 -11.89 -18.09
CA PHE A 35 1.64 -11.04 -17.68
C PHE A 35 2.13 -9.68 -17.18
N VAL A 36 3.06 -9.67 -16.21
CA VAL A 36 3.65 -8.45 -15.64
C VAL A 36 4.39 -7.63 -16.69
N LYS A 37 5.17 -8.27 -17.58
CA LYS A 37 5.79 -7.57 -18.71
C LYS A 37 4.75 -6.94 -19.64
N GLY A 38 3.62 -7.60 -19.85
CA GLY A 38 2.46 -7.06 -20.56
C GLY A 38 1.92 -5.80 -19.90
N LEU A 39 1.81 -5.79 -18.56
CA LEU A 39 1.42 -4.59 -17.80
C LEU A 39 2.46 -3.47 -17.90
N ASP A 40 3.75 -3.81 -17.98
CA ASP A 40 4.86 -2.85 -18.14
C ASP A 40 4.90 -2.14 -19.48
N ASN A 41 4.43 -2.80 -20.53
CA ASN A 41 4.28 -2.15 -21.83
C ASN A 41 3.14 -1.12 -21.84
N ILE A 42 2.29 -1.09 -20.82
CA ILE A 42 1.17 -0.16 -20.69
C ILE A 42 1.56 0.95 -19.70
N THR A 43 2.27 1.95 -20.20
CA THR A 43 2.68 3.12 -19.41
C THR A 43 1.62 4.21 -19.38
N GLU A 44 0.78 4.29 -20.41
CA GLU A 44 -0.26 5.32 -20.59
C GLU A 44 -1.54 4.71 -21.17
N TRP A 45 -2.67 5.38 -20.94
CA TRP A 45 -3.94 4.94 -21.50
C TRP A 45 -4.07 5.40 -22.94
N CYS A 46 -4.13 4.45 -23.89
CA CYS A 46 -4.30 4.78 -25.29
C CYS A 46 -5.63 5.51 -25.52
N SER A 47 -5.58 6.70 -26.11
CA SER A 47 -6.77 7.53 -26.36
C SER A 47 -7.82 6.81 -27.22
N VAL A 48 -7.38 5.91 -28.11
CA VAL A 48 -8.24 5.07 -28.96
C VAL A 48 -9.15 4.15 -28.15
N PHE A 49 -8.76 3.77 -26.92
CA PHE A 49 -9.59 2.89 -26.10
C PHE A 49 -10.85 3.56 -25.56
N GLY A 50 -10.85 4.89 -25.45
CA GLY A 50 -11.89 5.62 -24.74
C GLY A 50 -12.02 5.16 -23.28
N LYS A 51 -13.17 5.46 -22.65
CA LYS A 51 -13.51 4.90 -21.33
C LYS A 51 -14.16 3.54 -21.49
N THR A 52 -13.82 2.60 -20.61
CA THR A 52 -14.35 1.22 -20.64
C THR A 52 -14.97 0.79 -19.31
N GLU A 53 -15.82 -0.25 -19.29
CA GLU A 53 -16.27 -0.85 -18.03
C GLU A 53 -15.12 -1.61 -17.34
N LEU A 54 -14.92 -1.38 -16.03
CA LEU A 54 -13.95 -2.15 -15.24
C LEU A 54 -14.24 -3.66 -15.30
N GLY A 55 -15.52 -4.04 -15.45
CA GLY A 55 -15.96 -5.44 -15.58
C GLY A 55 -15.36 -6.20 -16.76
N ARG A 56 -14.87 -5.50 -17.79
CA ARG A 56 -14.19 -6.13 -18.94
C ARG A 56 -12.76 -6.58 -18.60
N TRP A 57 -12.20 -6.04 -17.52
CA TRP A 57 -10.84 -6.30 -17.07
C TRP A 57 -10.79 -7.35 -15.96
N VAL A 58 -11.90 -8.04 -15.66
CA VAL A 58 -12.02 -8.94 -14.49
C VAL A 58 -11.00 -10.06 -14.48
N ASP A 59 -10.73 -10.71 -15.62
CA ASP A 59 -9.72 -11.77 -15.68
C ASP A 59 -8.33 -11.20 -15.37
N VAL A 60 -7.99 -10.05 -15.98
CA VAL A 60 -6.73 -9.34 -15.72
C VAL A 60 -6.63 -8.87 -14.27
N LEU A 61 -7.72 -8.38 -13.68
CA LEU A 61 -7.77 -7.97 -12.27
C LEU A 61 -7.64 -9.16 -11.32
N ASN A 62 -8.16 -10.33 -11.69
CA ASN A 62 -8.00 -11.56 -10.91
C ASN A 62 -6.54 -12.05 -10.94
N ASP A 63 -5.85 -11.88 -12.07
CA ASP A 63 -4.42 -12.18 -12.16
C ASP A 63 -3.58 -11.16 -11.38
N CYS A 64 -3.98 -9.88 -11.40
CA CYS A 64 -3.41 -8.85 -10.52
C CYS A 64 -3.62 -9.20 -9.04
N ASP A 65 -4.82 -9.63 -8.65
CA ASP A 65 -5.15 -10.06 -7.27
C ASP A 65 -4.26 -11.22 -6.83
N ALA A 66 -4.00 -12.19 -7.71
CA ALA A 66 -3.11 -13.31 -7.40
C ALA A 66 -1.67 -12.87 -7.12
N VAL A 67 -1.15 -11.90 -7.88
CA VAL A 67 0.17 -11.30 -7.63
C VAL A 67 0.18 -10.57 -6.28
N LEU A 68 -0.85 -9.77 -5.99
CA LEU A 68 -0.97 -9.06 -4.71
C LEU A 68 -1.11 -10.03 -3.52
N GLU A 69 -1.86 -11.12 -3.69
CA GLU A 69 -2.06 -12.15 -2.67
C GLU A 69 -0.76 -12.88 -2.35
N ALA A 70 0.01 -13.27 -3.36
CA ALA A 70 1.33 -13.87 -3.17
C ALA A 70 2.31 -12.92 -2.45
N ALA A 71 2.24 -11.63 -2.76
CA ALA A 71 3.09 -10.60 -2.18
C ALA A 71 2.86 -10.38 -0.67
N VAL A 72 1.58 -10.39 -0.25
CA VAL A 72 1.20 -10.18 1.16
C VAL A 72 1.16 -11.46 1.98
N ALA A 73 1.51 -12.60 1.38
CA ALA A 73 1.64 -13.87 2.10
C ALA A 73 2.73 -13.72 3.18
N LEU A 74 2.38 -14.15 4.39
CA LEU A 74 3.26 -14.14 5.55
C LEU A 74 3.96 -15.50 5.65
N ASP A 75 5.23 -15.48 6.01
CA ASP A 75 5.96 -16.68 6.41
C ASP A 75 5.85 -16.95 7.91
N GLU A 76 6.62 -17.94 8.40
CA GLU A 76 6.72 -18.29 9.83
C GLU A 76 7.18 -17.11 10.71
N ASP A 77 7.91 -16.16 10.11
CA ASP A 77 8.40 -14.95 10.79
C ASP A 77 7.40 -13.77 10.71
N GLU A 78 6.18 -14.01 10.26
CA GLU A 78 5.17 -12.99 9.95
C GLU A 78 5.71 -11.85 9.05
N VAL A 79 6.64 -12.18 8.15
CA VAL A 79 7.19 -11.24 7.18
C VAL A 79 6.50 -11.45 5.84
N MET A 80 6.10 -10.35 5.19
CA MET A 80 5.50 -10.42 3.86
C MET A 80 6.53 -10.88 2.81
N SER A 81 6.08 -11.72 1.88
CA SER A 81 6.90 -12.23 0.77
C SER A 81 7.61 -11.11 -0.01
N VAL A 82 6.90 -9.99 -0.28
CA VAL A 82 7.47 -8.81 -0.97
C VAL A 82 8.68 -8.20 -0.25
N ASP A 83 8.71 -8.28 1.09
CA ASP A 83 9.80 -7.70 1.86
C ASP A 83 11.06 -8.57 1.84
N LYS A 84 11.00 -9.81 1.33
CA LYS A 84 12.14 -10.73 1.18
C LYS A 84 12.56 -10.91 -0.29
N ASN A 85 11.65 -10.68 -1.26
CA ASN A 85 11.88 -10.97 -2.67
C ASN A 85 11.85 -9.71 -3.55
N GLU A 86 13.01 -9.34 -4.11
CA GLU A 86 13.13 -8.19 -5.05
C GLU A 86 12.39 -8.41 -6.37
N SER A 87 12.30 -9.65 -6.87
CA SER A 87 11.56 -9.93 -8.11
C SER A 87 10.07 -9.68 -7.95
N GLN A 88 9.49 -9.97 -6.78
CA GLN A 88 8.08 -9.69 -6.49
C GLN A 88 7.79 -8.19 -6.38
N GLU A 89 8.77 -7.42 -5.92
CA GLU A 89 8.65 -5.97 -5.80
C GLU A 89 8.30 -5.32 -7.14
N ALA A 90 9.06 -5.63 -8.19
CA ALA A 90 8.80 -5.10 -9.53
C ALA A 90 7.38 -5.48 -10.01
N GLN A 91 6.97 -6.73 -9.79
CA GLN A 91 5.63 -7.21 -10.18
C GLN A 91 4.50 -6.42 -9.50
N ILE A 92 4.65 -6.15 -8.19
CA ILE A 92 3.67 -5.38 -7.43
C ILE A 92 3.61 -3.94 -7.93
N ILE A 93 4.76 -3.31 -8.18
CA ILE A 93 4.79 -1.95 -8.73
C ILE A 93 4.06 -1.89 -10.08
N SER A 94 4.28 -2.86 -10.97
CA SER A 94 3.58 -2.95 -12.26
C SER A 94 2.06 -3.13 -12.07
N VAL A 95 1.64 -4.01 -11.16
CA VAL A 95 0.22 -4.24 -10.85
C VAL A 95 -0.44 -2.99 -10.26
N LEU A 96 0.20 -2.32 -9.30
CA LEU A 96 -0.33 -1.11 -8.67
C LEU A 96 -0.43 0.05 -9.67
N ARG A 97 0.59 0.23 -10.54
CA ARG A 97 0.58 1.23 -11.61
C ARG A 97 -0.54 0.96 -12.60
N PHE A 98 -0.64 -0.27 -13.11
CA PHE A 98 -1.66 -0.64 -14.07
C PHE A 98 -3.08 -0.52 -13.50
N THR A 99 -3.28 -0.96 -12.25
CA THR A 99 -4.57 -0.82 -11.56
C THR A 99 -4.96 0.65 -11.39
N SER A 100 -3.98 1.53 -11.12
CA SER A 100 -4.22 2.98 -11.06
C SER A 100 -4.74 3.51 -12.40
N LEU A 101 -4.07 3.11 -13.49
CA LEU A 101 -4.46 3.49 -14.85
C LEU A 101 -5.88 3.00 -15.19
N LEU A 102 -6.23 1.77 -14.80
CA LEU A 102 -7.59 1.26 -14.94
C LEU A 102 -8.59 2.09 -14.15
N PHE A 103 -8.30 2.41 -12.88
CA PHE A 103 -9.22 3.22 -12.07
C PHE A 103 -9.44 4.62 -12.68
N GLU A 104 -8.45 5.22 -13.31
CA GLU A 104 -8.61 6.53 -13.98
C GLU A 104 -9.50 6.45 -15.23
N ASN A 105 -9.40 5.35 -15.99
CA ASN A 105 -9.97 5.27 -17.33
C ASN A 105 -11.20 4.36 -17.45
N THR A 106 -11.63 3.73 -16.36
CA THR A 106 -12.82 2.86 -16.33
C THR A 106 -13.99 3.45 -15.56
N PHE A 107 -15.17 2.84 -15.67
CA PHE A 107 -16.32 3.07 -14.81
C PHE A 107 -16.89 1.73 -14.29
N GLY A 108 -17.91 1.77 -13.41
CA GLY A 108 -18.46 0.55 -12.80
C GLY A 108 -17.51 -0.13 -11.81
N ARG A 109 -16.80 0.67 -11.01
CA ARG A 109 -15.67 0.22 -10.17
C ARG A 109 -16.06 -0.56 -8.92
N SER A 110 -17.35 -0.69 -8.61
CA SER A 110 -17.85 -1.39 -7.42
C SER A 110 -17.50 -2.87 -7.36
N ILE A 111 -17.07 -3.46 -8.48
CA ILE A 111 -16.67 -4.86 -8.58
C ILE A 111 -15.26 -5.14 -8.05
N TYR A 112 -14.44 -4.10 -7.86
CA TYR A 112 -13.06 -4.28 -7.41
C TYR A 112 -13.01 -4.84 -5.99
N CYS A 113 -12.22 -5.89 -5.77
CA CYS A 113 -12.24 -6.67 -4.53
C CYS A 113 -10.86 -6.93 -3.90
N SER A 114 -9.78 -6.35 -4.43
CA SER A 114 -8.41 -6.54 -3.91
C SER A 114 -8.01 -5.53 -2.83
N MET A 115 -8.97 -4.79 -2.26
CA MET A 115 -8.70 -3.71 -1.30
C MET A 115 -8.06 -4.19 -0.01
N ASP A 116 -8.39 -5.39 0.45
CA ASP A 116 -7.78 -5.98 1.64
C ASP A 116 -6.29 -6.28 1.43
N ARG A 117 -5.89 -6.68 0.22
CA ARG A 117 -4.47 -6.86 -0.15
C ARG A 117 -3.75 -5.51 -0.20
N LEU A 118 -4.40 -4.47 -0.73
CA LEU A 118 -3.85 -3.10 -0.70
C LEU A 118 -3.65 -2.60 0.73
N ILE A 119 -4.62 -2.83 1.62
CA ILE A 119 -4.53 -2.42 3.03
C ILE A 119 -3.39 -3.18 3.73
N LYS A 120 -3.23 -4.47 3.47
CA LYS A 120 -2.07 -5.25 3.95
C LYS A 120 -0.74 -4.72 3.41
N LEU A 121 -0.64 -4.32 2.14
CA LEU A 121 0.59 -3.75 1.59
C LEU A 121 1.04 -2.45 2.29
N LEU A 122 0.14 -1.74 2.98
CA LEU A 122 0.54 -0.60 3.84
C LEU A 122 1.38 -1.03 5.04
N ASP A 123 1.41 -2.33 5.37
CA ASP A 123 2.25 -2.92 6.42
C ASP A 123 3.63 -3.38 5.92
N SER A 124 3.94 -3.26 4.61
CA SER A 124 5.26 -3.60 4.06
C SER A 124 6.38 -2.81 4.75
N ARG A 125 7.57 -3.43 4.86
CA ARG A 125 8.81 -2.80 5.34
C ARG A 125 9.42 -1.85 4.30
N LYS A 126 9.11 -2.07 3.03
CA LYS A 126 9.63 -1.27 1.90
C LYS A 126 8.78 -0.02 1.71
N ILE A 127 9.30 1.14 2.12
CA ILE A 127 8.53 2.41 2.11
C ILE A 127 8.03 2.79 0.71
N TRP A 128 8.75 2.44 -0.35
CA TRP A 128 8.32 2.72 -1.72
C TRP A 128 7.16 1.84 -2.17
N ILE A 129 7.03 0.60 -1.67
CA ILE A 129 5.82 -0.23 -1.86
C ILE A 129 4.63 0.43 -1.17
N VAL A 130 4.80 0.92 0.06
CA VAL A 130 3.76 1.66 0.78
C VAL A 130 3.34 2.90 -0.03
N VAL A 131 4.30 3.67 -0.56
CA VAL A 131 4.01 4.83 -1.44
C VAL A 131 3.27 4.43 -2.70
N ALA A 132 3.67 3.35 -3.39
CA ALA A 132 2.99 2.89 -4.60
C ALA A 132 1.53 2.48 -4.31
N THR A 133 1.31 1.78 -3.20
CA THR A 133 -0.04 1.42 -2.71
C THR A 133 -0.85 2.67 -2.39
N LEU A 134 -0.29 3.64 -1.67
CA LEU A 134 -0.94 4.91 -1.36
C LEU A 134 -1.30 5.70 -2.63
N ARG A 135 -0.46 5.69 -3.67
CA ARG A 135 -0.78 6.32 -4.95
C ARG A 135 -2.01 5.70 -5.60
N LEU A 136 -2.12 4.38 -5.61
CA LEU A 136 -3.33 3.70 -6.08
C LEU A 136 -4.54 4.08 -5.23
N LEU A 137 -4.44 4.04 -3.90
CA LEU A 137 -5.53 4.44 -3.00
C LEU A 137 -5.96 5.90 -3.20
N MET A 138 -5.01 6.79 -3.51
CA MET A 138 -5.29 8.19 -3.85
C MET A 138 -6.09 8.28 -5.15
N VAL A 139 -5.72 7.53 -6.18
CA VAL A 139 -6.48 7.43 -7.43
C VAL A 139 -7.89 6.89 -7.18
N VAL A 140 -8.02 5.81 -6.40
CA VAL A 140 -9.31 5.22 -6.02
C VAL A 140 -10.19 6.27 -5.34
N SER A 141 -9.64 7.03 -4.37
CA SER A 141 -10.37 8.07 -3.63
C SER A 141 -10.74 9.30 -4.48
N LYS A 142 -9.91 9.66 -5.48
CA LYS A 142 -10.14 10.82 -6.34
C LYS A 142 -11.10 10.51 -7.48
N CYS A 143 -10.97 9.34 -8.11
CA CYS A 143 -11.72 8.98 -9.30
C CYS A 143 -13.05 8.29 -8.98
N SER A 144 -13.33 7.97 -7.70
CA SER A 144 -14.56 7.32 -7.29
C SER A 144 -14.91 7.55 -5.83
N ARG A 145 -16.17 7.29 -5.47
CA ARG A 145 -16.61 7.20 -4.07
C ARG A 145 -16.45 5.78 -3.51
N PHE A 146 -15.53 4.99 -4.06
CA PHE A 146 -15.41 3.56 -3.77
C PHE A 146 -15.15 3.31 -2.27
N ILE A 147 -14.24 4.08 -1.66
CA ILE A 147 -13.92 3.95 -0.23
C ILE A 147 -15.16 4.18 0.64
N THR A 148 -15.96 5.20 0.35
CA THR A 148 -17.10 5.58 1.18
C THR A 148 -18.37 4.76 0.89
N GLN A 149 -18.55 4.27 -0.34
CA GLN A 149 -19.78 3.59 -0.77
C GLN A 149 -19.66 2.07 -0.92
N HIS A 150 -18.47 1.52 -1.10
CA HIS A 150 -18.29 0.11 -1.45
C HIS A 150 -17.42 -0.68 -0.46
N LEU A 151 -16.63 0.00 0.38
CA LEU A 151 -15.99 -0.66 1.52
C LEU A 151 -16.97 -0.79 2.68
N ASN A 152 -16.96 -1.96 3.31
CA ASN A 152 -17.63 -2.17 4.59
C ASN A 152 -16.99 -1.29 5.70
N SER A 153 -17.69 -1.17 6.83
CA SER A 153 -17.25 -0.33 7.96
C SER A 153 -15.87 -0.75 8.49
N ASP A 154 -15.64 -2.05 8.62
CA ASP A 154 -14.49 -2.59 9.33
C ASP A 154 -13.21 -2.40 8.52
N VAL A 155 -13.25 -2.68 7.22
CA VAL A 155 -12.16 -2.45 6.27
C VAL A 155 -11.86 -0.97 6.13
N ARG A 156 -12.88 -0.10 6.19
CA ARG A 156 -12.70 1.35 6.16
C ARG A 156 -12.02 1.86 7.43
N LEU A 157 -12.43 1.35 8.59
CA LEU A 157 -11.83 1.68 9.87
C LEU A 157 -10.37 1.22 9.93
N GLU A 158 -10.07 0.02 9.44
CA GLU A 158 -8.71 -0.49 9.32
C GLU A 158 -7.86 0.41 8.42
N LEU A 159 -8.34 0.74 7.21
CA LEU A 159 -7.66 1.67 6.30
C LEU A 159 -7.41 3.03 6.97
N TYR A 160 -8.41 3.60 7.63
CA TYR A 160 -8.28 4.87 8.35
C TYR A 160 -7.20 4.80 9.44
N SER A 161 -7.21 3.74 10.25
CA SER A 161 -6.21 3.50 11.30
C SER A 161 -4.80 3.44 10.72
N LYS A 162 -4.59 2.72 9.61
CA LYS A 162 -3.28 2.66 8.94
C LYS A 162 -2.85 4.01 8.35
N LEU A 163 -3.77 4.76 7.74
CA LEU A 163 -3.48 6.09 7.19
C LEU A 163 -3.12 7.10 8.29
N MET A 164 -3.83 7.08 9.41
CA MET A 164 -3.52 7.90 10.59
C MET A 164 -2.16 7.54 11.17
N ALA A 165 -1.87 6.24 11.32
CA ALA A 165 -0.57 5.77 11.77
C ALA A 165 0.57 6.28 10.86
N ILE A 166 0.36 6.30 9.54
CA ILE A 166 1.32 6.86 8.56
C ILE A 166 1.45 8.39 8.68
N LEU A 167 0.34 9.08 8.92
CA LEU A 167 0.31 10.54 9.06
C LEU A 167 1.08 11.01 10.30
N GLU A 168 1.00 10.24 11.38
CA GLU A 168 1.50 10.60 12.71
C GLU A 168 2.92 10.08 13.01
N ILE A 169 3.61 9.47 12.03
CA ILE A 169 5.00 9.01 12.16
C ILE A 169 5.94 10.13 12.61
N TRP A 170 5.62 11.36 12.22
CA TRP A 170 6.34 12.58 12.58
C TRP A 170 5.94 13.16 13.95
N ALA A 171 5.45 12.35 14.89
CA ALA A 171 5.23 12.79 16.27
C ALA A 171 6.56 13.08 17.01
N GLY A 172 6.48 13.76 18.16
CA GLY A 172 7.64 14.08 19.00
C GLY A 172 8.63 15.05 18.33
N LYS A 173 9.94 14.80 18.46
CA LYS A 173 10.99 15.68 17.91
C LYS A 173 10.95 15.82 16.39
N LEU A 174 10.49 14.79 15.67
CA LEU A 174 10.32 14.84 14.21
C LEU A 174 9.28 15.87 13.77
N ARG A 175 8.30 16.20 14.62
CA ARG A 175 7.30 17.24 14.34
C ARG A 175 7.93 18.61 14.17
N LEU A 176 9.00 18.86 14.93
CA LEU A 176 9.72 20.13 14.96
C LEU A 176 10.86 20.17 13.94
N THR A 177 11.22 19.02 13.35
CA THR A 177 12.27 18.92 12.35
C THR A 177 11.73 19.45 11.00
N PRO A 178 12.32 20.50 10.41
CA PRO A 178 11.94 20.96 9.08
C PRO A 178 12.16 19.86 8.02
N PHE A 179 11.30 19.80 6.99
CA PHE A 179 11.44 18.83 5.89
C PHE A 179 12.82 18.88 5.22
N ALA A 180 13.38 20.08 5.03
CA ALA A 180 14.69 20.26 4.44
C ALA A 180 15.80 19.62 5.30
N GLU A 181 15.69 19.72 6.62
CA GLU A 181 16.64 19.10 7.55
C GLU A 181 16.48 17.57 7.55
N PHE A 182 15.24 17.07 7.60
CA PHE A 182 14.96 15.64 7.53
C PHE A 182 15.49 15.01 6.23
N CYS A 183 15.40 15.71 5.11
CA CYS A 183 15.90 15.25 3.82
C CYS A 183 17.40 15.49 3.59
N SER A 184 18.10 16.15 4.52
CA SER A 184 19.53 16.42 4.37
C SER A 184 20.35 15.12 4.42
N ALA A 185 21.51 15.10 3.75
CA ALA A 185 22.40 13.95 3.77
C ALA A 185 22.97 13.70 5.18
N ASP A 186 23.23 14.77 5.93
CA ASP A 186 23.81 14.76 7.28
C ASP A 186 22.77 14.53 8.39
N PHE A 187 21.51 14.23 8.03
CA PHE A 187 20.45 13.97 8.99
C PHE A 187 20.83 12.78 9.88
N SER A 188 21.06 13.07 11.17
CA SER A 188 21.32 12.07 12.19
C SER A 188 20.24 12.13 13.26
N TYR A 189 19.49 11.05 13.39
CA TYR A 189 18.54 10.88 14.46
C TYR A 189 19.27 10.36 15.70
N SER A 190 19.81 11.30 16.48
CA SER A 190 20.80 11.09 17.55
C SER A 190 20.23 10.68 18.92
N HIS A 191 18.92 10.80 19.11
CA HIS A 191 18.25 10.40 20.34
C HIS A 191 17.38 9.21 19.99
N GLY A 192 17.35 8.15 20.80
CA GLY A 192 16.55 6.97 20.50
C GLY A 192 15.13 7.33 20.10
N PHE A 193 14.59 6.61 19.12
CA PHE A 193 13.28 6.85 18.57
C PHE A 193 12.22 6.49 19.60
N SER A 194 11.60 7.55 20.11
CA SER A 194 10.57 7.42 21.11
C SER A 194 9.26 6.96 20.48
N ILE A 195 8.82 5.77 20.87
CA ILE A 195 7.50 5.27 20.56
C ILE A 195 6.65 5.53 21.78
N GLN A 196 5.90 6.63 21.73
CA GLN A 196 4.86 6.92 22.70
C GLN A 196 3.52 6.46 22.12
N PRO A 197 2.96 5.32 22.56
CA PRO A 197 1.65 4.86 22.10
C PRO A 197 0.49 5.68 22.66
N ILE A 198 0.67 6.31 23.84
CA ILE A 198 -0.33 7.13 24.54
C ILE A 198 0.36 8.38 25.13
N PRO A 199 -0.17 9.61 24.95
CA PRO A 199 0.40 10.85 25.49
C PRO A 199 0.70 10.85 27.00
N GLU A 200 0.02 10.00 27.77
CA GLU A 200 0.16 9.88 29.22
C GLU A 200 1.00 8.67 29.70
N MET A 201 1.52 7.83 28.80
CA MET A 201 2.36 6.68 29.16
C MET A 201 3.85 6.94 28.94
N ASP A 202 4.68 6.16 29.66
CA ASP A 202 6.13 6.19 29.56
C ASP A 202 6.61 5.97 28.11
N GLU A 203 7.56 6.81 27.69
CA GLU A 203 8.15 6.75 26.35
C GLU A 203 9.07 5.53 26.21
N PHE A 204 8.81 4.68 25.22
CA PHE A 204 9.76 3.63 24.84
C PHE A 204 10.84 4.22 23.94
N VAL A 205 12.07 4.28 24.43
CA VAL A 205 13.21 4.78 23.65
C VAL A 205 13.86 3.64 22.87
N VAL A 206 13.72 3.65 21.54
CA VAL A 206 14.42 2.72 20.65
C VAL A 206 15.77 3.31 20.25
N ASP A 207 16.86 2.79 20.81
CA ASP A 207 18.21 3.20 20.42
C ASP A 207 18.51 2.75 18.97
N THR A 208 18.66 3.72 18.07
CA THR A 208 18.92 3.49 16.64
C THR A 208 20.37 3.13 16.32
N ASN A 209 21.28 3.33 17.30
CA ASN A 209 22.71 3.02 17.22
C ASN A 209 23.02 1.63 17.80
N LYS A 210 22.24 1.16 18.77
CA LYS A 210 22.23 -0.26 19.14
C LYS A 210 21.43 -1.03 18.10
N SER A 211 22.12 -1.74 17.22
CA SER A 211 21.50 -2.76 16.38
C SER A 211 20.91 -3.85 17.29
N PHE A 212 19.61 -3.76 17.56
CA PHE A 212 18.86 -4.90 18.06
C PHE A 212 18.75 -5.90 16.89
N ASN A 213 19.56 -6.97 16.92
CA ASN A 213 19.28 -8.17 16.13
C ASN A 213 18.15 -8.93 16.82
N VAL A 214 16.98 -8.31 16.84
CA VAL A 214 15.76 -8.89 17.38
C VAL A 214 14.86 -9.09 16.16
N SER A 215 14.42 -10.32 15.95
CA SER A 215 13.53 -10.64 14.85
C SER A 215 12.25 -9.78 14.93
N LEU A 216 11.61 -9.52 13.79
CA LEU A 216 10.34 -8.77 13.77
C LEU A 216 9.31 -9.42 14.72
N ASN A 217 9.37 -10.75 14.85
CA ASN A 217 8.57 -11.55 15.78
C ASN A 217 8.88 -11.29 17.24
N GLU A 218 10.14 -11.27 17.64
CA GLU A 218 10.52 -10.95 19.02
C GLU A 218 10.16 -9.51 19.37
N LEU A 219 10.29 -8.58 18.41
CA LEU A 219 9.88 -7.20 18.58
C LEU A 219 8.35 -7.08 18.70
N LYS A 220 7.60 -7.74 17.82
CA LYS A 220 6.13 -7.84 17.88
C LYS A 220 5.66 -8.48 19.17
N LYS A 221 6.30 -9.56 19.59
CA LYS A 221 6.01 -10.29 20.81
C LYS A 221 6.28 -9.40 22.02
N TYR A 222 7.46 -8.80 22.09
CA TYR A 222 7.83 -7.87 23.16
C TYR A 222 6.85 -6.71 23.26
N ILE A 223 6.46 -6.12 22.12
CA ILE A 223 5.43 -5.08 22.08
C ILE A 223 4.11 -5.68 22.55
N SER A 224 3.62 -6.76 21.96
CA SER A 224 2.33 -7.37 22.31
C SER A 224 2.21 -7.77 23.79
N GLU A 225 3.29 -8.26 24.40
CA GLU A 225 3.38 -8.64 25.81
C GLU A 225 3.47 -7.40 26.71
N SER A 226 4.25 -6.39 26.30
CA SER A 226 4.41 -5.13 27.05
C SER A 226 3.23 -4.16 26.82
N THR A 227 2.41 -4.41 25.80
CA THR A 227 1.32 -3.55 25.35
C THR A 227 -0.01 -4.28 25.27
N ALA A 228 -0.20 -5.32 26.09
CA ALA A 228 -1.42 -6.11 26.09
C ALA A 228 -2.69 -5.26 26.33
N GLU A 229 -2.55 -4.15 27.06
CA GLU A 229 -3.61 -3.19 27.36
C GLU A 229 -3.88 -2.16 26.24
N LEU A 230 -3.02 -2.09 25.21
CA LEU A 230 -3.19 -1.13 24.12
C LEU A 230 -4.28 -1.57 23.14
N LYS A 231 -5.02 -0.58 22.65
CA LYS A 231 -5.99 -0.71 21.55
C LYS A 231 -5.27 -1.05 20.24
N ASP A 232 -5.99 -1.67 19.31
CA ASP A 232 -5.42 -2.08 18.03
C ASP A 232 -4.88 -0.90 17.19
N SER A 233 -5.48 0.29 17.33
CA SER A 233 -4.97 1.52 16.71
C SER A 233 -3.60 1.94 17.25
N GLU A 234 -3.37 1.77 18.55
CA GLU A 234 -2.11 2.12 19.22
C GLU A 234 -1.01 1.13 18.86
N LYS A 235 -1.35 -0.16 18.76
CA LYS A 235 -0.47 -1.20 18.23
C LYS A 235 -0.08 -0.91 16.78
N GLN A 236 -1.05 -0.58 15.92
CA GLN A 236 -0.81 -0.21 14.51
C GLN A 236 0.12 1.01 14.40
N PHE A 237 -0.06 2.00 15.27
CA PHE A 237 0.81 3.18 15.34
C PHE A 237 2.26 2.81 15.70
N ALA A 238 2.45 2.01 16.75
CA ALA A 238 3.77 1.53 17.17
C ALA A 238 4.47 0.73 16.05
N PHE A 239 3.76 -0.22 15.42
CA PHE A 239 4.30 -1.01 14.31
C PHE A 239 4.68 -0.16 13.11
N THR A 240 3.85 0.83 12.77
CA THR A 240 4.14 1.74 11.66
C THR A 240 5.39 2.55 11.95
N LYS A 241 5.51 3.11 13.15
CA LYS A 241 6.71 3.82 13.61
C LYS A 241 7.98 2.96 13.50
N LEU A 242 7.93 1.71 13.95
CA LEU A 242 9.07 0.78 13.89
C LEU A 242 9.49 0.43 12.47
N ARG A 243 8.54 0.27 11.55
CA ARG A 243 8.86 0.00 10.15
C ARG A 243 9.57 1.20 9.50
N PHE A 244 9.14 2.41 9.82
CA PHE A 244 9.72 3.63 9.27
C PHE A 244 11.08 4.00 9.87
N LEU A 245 11.45 3.37 11.00
CA LEU A 245 12.81 3.46 11.52
C LEU A 245 13.85 2.86 10.58
N TYR A 246 13.54 1.75 9.91
CA TYR A 246 14.47 1.13 8.97
C TYR A 246 14.79 2.07 7.80
N SER A 247 13.80 2.86 7.37
CA SER A 247 13.95 3.83 6.27
C SER A 247 14.55 5.16 6.69
N ILE A 248 14.66 5.47 7.98
CA ILE A 248 15.14 6.79 8.43
C ILE A 248 16.64 6.99 8.15
N LYS A 249 17.42 5.92 8.03
CA LYS A 249 18.88 5.99 7.78
C LYS A 249 19.19 6.36 6.34
N ASN A 250 18.33 5.97 5.40
CA ASN A 250 18.52 6.20 3.98
C ASN A 250 17.84 7.50 3.53
N GLN A 251 18.58 8.41 2.91
CA GLN A 251 18.06 9.70 2.44
C GLN A 251 16.91 9.55 1.45
N ASN A 252 17.02 8.64 0.47
CA ASN A 252 15.96 8.41 -0.52
C ASN A 252 14.69 7.88 0.13
N GLU A 253 14.84 7.00 1.11
CA GLU A 253 13.71 6.43 1.83
C GLU A 253 13.02 7.49 2.71
N ARG A 254 13.77 8.41 3.33
CA ARG A 254 13.22 9.58 4.02
C ARG A 254 12.33 10.43 3.10
N PHE A 255 12.70 10.65 1.83
CA PHE A 255 11.82 11.32 0.86
C PHE A 255 10.51 10.55 0.66
N TYR A 256 10.57 9.21 0.53
CA TYR A 256 9.36 8.40 0.41
C TYR A 256 8.47 8.46 1.66
N GLN A 257 9.04 8.62 2.87
CA GLN A 257 8.22 8.84 4.08
C GLN A 257 7.43 10.15 4.01
N ILE A 258 8.04 11.23 3.52
CA ILE A 258 7.34 12.51 3.31
C ILE A 258 6.23 12.35 2.27
N ILE A 259 6.52 11.68 1.15
CA ILE A 259 5.54 11.41 0.10
C ILE A 259 4.37 10.60 0.65
N ALA A 260 4.65 9.52 1.40
CA ALA A 260 3.63 8.70 2.03
C ALA A 260 2.72 9.54 2.93
N ARG A 261 3.29 10.41 3.77
CA ARG A 261 2.54 11.31 4.65
C ARG A 261 1.61 12.25 3.87
N LEU A 262 2.12 12.91 2.83
CA LEU A 262 1.34 13.85 2.02
C LEU A 262 0.17 13.16 1.32
N ILE A 263 0.41 11.96 0.76
CA ILE A 263 -0.64 11.17 0.11
C ILE A 263 -1.68 10.71 1.13
N SER A 264 -1.25 10.19 2.29
CA SER A 264 -2.14 9.74 3.36
C SER A 264 -3.06 10.86 3.84
N SER A 265 -2.52 12.08 4.05
CA SER A 265 -3.32 13.25 4.40
C SER A 265 -4.40 13.55 3.34
N SER A 266 -4.05 13.48 2.06
CA SER A 266 -5.01 13.70 0.98
C SER A 266 -6.09 12.62 0.89
N ILE A 267 -5.79 11.37 1.25
CA ILE A 267 -6.77 10.28 1.24
C ILE A 267 -7.72 10.44 2.42
N ILE A 268 -7.21 10.71 3.63
CA ILE A 268 -8.00 10.86 4.85
C ILE A 268 -9.11 11.89 4.69
N CYS A 269 -8.86 13.02 4.01
CA CYS A 269 -9.89 14.03 3.75
C CYS A 269 -11.07 13.54 2.88
N LYS A 270 -11.00 12.32 2.34
CA LYS A 270 -12.00 11.71 1.44
C LYS A 270 -12.57 10.39 1.96
N VAL A 271 -12.04 9.85 3.06
CA VAL A 271 -12.55 8.63 3.74
C VAL A 271 -13.60 9.04 4.76
#